data_AF-A0A7X8CMX6-F1
#
_entry.id   AF-A0A7X8CMX6-F1
#
_cell.length_a   1.000
_cell.length_b   1.000
_cell.length_c   1.000
_cell.angle_alpha   90.00
_cell.angle_beta   90.00
_cell.angle_gamma   90.00
#
_symmetry.space_group_name_H-M   'P 1'
#
loop_
_entity.id
_entity.type
_entity.pdbx_description
1 polymer ?
#
loop_
_entity_poly.entity_id
_entity_poly.type
_entity_poly.pdbx_seq_one_letter_code
_entity_poly.pdbx_strand_id
1 'polypeptide(L)'
;MLIPENERGFIEIFSLIIISFFLLLSMQLFQEILLHGKICNAYQKCIQEDYRVEGILMEAKKYREKNGTIDPSERITSSFQPNYRYYFDNEKIYIEKGTLNILIANYKIYDNKVYITGVKNQSNSIYVRE
;
A
#
# COMPACT_ATOMS: atom_id res chain seq x y z
N MET A 1 57.75 14.35 -25.42
CA MET A 1 56.76 15.43 -25.69
C MET A 1 56.34 16.00 -24.35
N LEU A 2 56.94 17.13 -23.96
CA LEU A 2 56.68 17.80 -22.69
C LEU A 2 55.49 18.74 -22.91
N ILE A 3 54.37 18.45 -22.24
CA ILE A 3 53.21 19.35 -22.21
C ILE A 3 53.63 20.59 -21.41
N PRO A 4 53.55 21.81 -21.96
CA PRO A 4 53.93 23.03 -21.26
C PRO A 4 53.10 23.22 -19.98
N GLU A 5 53.69 23.76 -18.91
CA GLU A 5 53.09 23.82 -17.57
C GLU A 5 51.72 24.53 -17.53
N ASN A 6 51.49 25.51 -18.41
CA ASN A 6 50.19 26.18 -18.54
C ASN A 6 49.07 25.28 -19.10
N GLU A 7 49.40 24.27 -19.91
CA GLU A 7 48.41 23.32 -20.43
C GLU A 7 48.06 22.24 -19.40
N ARG A 8 49.00 21.89 -18.50
CA ARG A 8 48.73 20.94 -17.39
C ARG A 8 47.67 21.46 -16.43
N GLY A 9 47.78 22.73 -16.00
CA GLY A 9 46.79 23.34 -15.10
C GLY A 9 45.40 23.42 -15.71
N PHE A 10 45.30 23.67 -17.01
CA PHE A 10 44.01 23.67 -17.73
C PHE A 10 43.39 22.28 -17.79
N ILE A 11 44.18 21.24 -18.06
CA ILE A 11 43.72 19.84 -18.11
C ILE A 11 43.25 19.38 -16.72
N GLU A 12 43.94 19.77 -15.65
CA GLU A 12 43.54 19.45 -14.26
C GLU A 12 42.21 20.11 -13.90
N ILE A 13 42.02 21.39 -14.22
CA ILE A 13 40.75 22.10 -13.97
C ILE A 13 39.62 21.49 -14.81
N PHE A 14 39.87 21.21 -16.08
CA PHE A 14 38.88 20.62 -16.98
C PHE A 14 38.47 19.21 -16.53
N SER A 15 39.43 18.39 -16.09
CA SER A 15 39.14 17.05 -15.55
C SER A 15 38.38 17.10 -14.23
N LEU A 16 38.69 18.07 -13.35
CA LEU A 16 37.90 18.35 -12.13
C LEU A 16 36.43 18.66 -12.47
N ILE A 17 36.19 19.56 -13.45
CA ILE A 17 34.83 19.91 -13.88
C ILE A 17 34.07 18.68 -14.38
N ILE A 18 34.72 17.85 -15.21
CA ILE A 18 34.11 16.64 -15.75
C ILE A 18 33.78 15.64 -14.64
N ILE A 19 34.70 15.39 -13.71
CA ILE A 19 34.50 14.48 -12.59
C ILE A 19 33.36 14.97 -11.69
N SER A 20 33.33 16.28 -11.37
CA SER A 20 32.24 16.89 -10.59
C SER A 20 30.90 16.75 -11.30
N PHE A 21 30.85 16.93 -12.61
CA PHE A 21 29.63 16.74 -13.40
C PHE A 21 29.13 15.29 -13.36
N PHE A 22 30.02 14.31 -13.53
CA PHE A 22 29.65 12.90 -13.41
C PHE A 22 29.20 12.52 -11.99
N LEU A 23 29.82 13.09 -10.95
CA LEU A 23 29.39 12.90 -9.57
C LEU A 23 27.97 13.43 -9.35
N LEU A 24 27.66 14.63 -9.85
CA LEU A 24 26.31 15.20 -9.77
C LEU A 24 25.27 14.31 -10.47
N LEU A 25 25.56 13.85 -11.69
CA LEU A 25 24.68 12.94 -12.41
C LEU A 25 24.49 11.61 -11.67
N SER A 26 25.57 11.04 -11.11
CA SER A 26 25.50 9.80 -10.35
C SER A 26 24.65 9.94 -9.09
N MET A 27 24.73 11.09 -8.40
CA MET A 27 23.94 11.37 -7.21
C MET A 27 22.46 11.54 -7.56
N GLN A 28 22.14 12.19 -8.69
CA GLN A 28 20.77 12.34 -9.17
C GLN A 28 20.15 10.98 -9.52
N LEU A 29 20.86 10.13 -10.26
CA LEU A 29 20.42 8.77 -10.58
C LEU A 29 20.22 7.93 -9.31
N PHE A 30 21.13 8.06 -8.33
CA PHE A 30 21.00 7.35 -7.05
C PHE A 30 19.75 7.77 -6.28
N GLN A 31 19.42 9.07 -6.24
CA GLN A 31 18.20 9.56 -5.61
C GLN A 31 16.94 9.05 -6.31
N GLU A 32 16.94 8.98 -7.64
CA GLU A 32 15.83 8.44 -8.43
C GLU A 32 15.60 6.95 -8.15
N ILE A 33 16.67 6.16 -8.06
CA ILE A 33 16.61 4.74 -7.69
C ILE A 33 16.02 4.57 -6.28
N LEU A 34 16.44 5.39 -5.32
CA LEU A 34 15.89 5.35 -3.96
C LEU A 34 14.40 5.69 -3.95
N LEU A 35 13.98 6.69 -4.73
CA LEU A 35 12.58 7.07 -4.84
C LEU A 35 11.74 5.94 -5.46
N HIS A 36 12.22 5.33 -6.55
CA HIS A 36 11.56 4.15 -7.13
C HIS A 36 11.46 2.99 -6.15
N GLY A 37 12.51 2.73 -5.36
CA GLY A 37 12.49 1.72 -4.31
C GLY A 37 11.40 2.00 -3.26
N LYS A 38 11.28 3.25 -2.79
CA LYS A 38 10.22 3.67 -1.86
C LYS A 38 8.83 3.46 -2.46
N ILE A 39 8.63 3.87 -3.72
CA ILE A 39 7.36 3.74 -4.44
C ILE A 39 6.97 2.26 -4.61
N CYS A 40 7.89 1.43 -5.11
CA CYS A 40 7.65 -0.01 -5.28
C CYS A 40 7.27 -0.69 -3.96
N ASN A 41 7.97 -0.37 -2.87
CA ASN A 41 7.65 -0.90 -1.54
C ASN A 41 6.27 -0.44 -1.05
N ALA A 42 5.90 0.83 -1.30
CA ALA A 42 4.56 1.33 -0.97
C ALA A 42 3.47 0.61 -1.76
N TYR A 43 3.66 0.40 -3.07
CA TYR A 43 2.74 -0.38 -3.90
C TYR A 43 2.62 -1.82 -3.43
N GLN A 44 3.74 -2.49 -3.14
CA GLN A 44 3.73 -3.86 -2.65
C GLN A 44 2.96 -3.97 -1.33
N LYS A 45 3.16 -3.02 -0.41
CA LYS A 45 2.40 -2.97 0.85
C LYS A 45 0.91 -2.73 0.61
N CYS A 46 0.55 -1.86 -0.33
CA CYS A 46 -0.84 -1.61 -0.70
C CYS A 46 -1.51 -2.88 -1.21
N ILE A 47 -0.87 -3.58 -2.16
CA ILE A 47 -1.39 -4.84 -2.72
C ILE A 47 -1.54 -5.90 -1.63
N GLN A 48 -0.54 -6.06 -0.76
CA GLN A 48 -0.62 -7.01 0.36
C GLN A 48 -1.76 -6.68 1.34
N GLU A 49 -2.02 -5.40 1.57
CA GLU A 49 -3.14 -4.96 2.41
C GLU A 49 -4.48 -5.26 1.75
N ASP A 50 -4.62 -4.97 0.45
CA ASP A 50 -5.84 -5.28 -0.32
C ASP A 50 -6.16 -6.78 -0.29
N TYR A 51 -5.16 -7.64 -0.51
CA TYR A 51 -5.32 -9.11 -0.38
C TYR A 51 -5.77 -9.54 1.01
N ARG A 52 -5.27 -8.88 2.07
CA ARG A 52 -5.67 -9.20 3.45
C ARG A 52 -7.12 -8.84 3.69
N VAL A 53 -7.50 -7.63 3.28
CA VAL A 53 -8.86 -7.11 3.46
C VAL A 53 -9.86 -7.94 2.65
N GLU A 54 -9.51 -8.37 1.43
CA GLU A 54 -10.34 -9.28 0.63
C GLU A 54 -10.52 -10.64 1.31
N GLY A 55 -9.46 -11.21 1.88
CA GLY A 55 -9.52 -12.45 2.66
C GLY A 55 -10.47 -12.34 3.85
N ILE A 56 -10.42 -11.23 4.58
CA ILE A 56 -11.32 -10.95 5.71
C ILE A 56 -12.77 -10.76 5.23
N LEU A 57 -12.98 -10.08 4.10
CA LEU A 57 -14.33 -9.92 3.52
C LEU A 57 -14.94 -11.27 3.16
N MET A 58 -14.14 -12.18 2.59
CA MET A 58 -14.57 -13.54 2.28
C MET A 58 -14.88 -14.37 3.53
N GLU A 59 -14.11 -14.17 4.61
CA GLU A 59 -14.41 -14.78 5.91
C GLU A 59 -15.74 -14.25 6.47
N ALA A 60 -15.93 -12.93 6.50
CA ALA A 60 -17.15 -12.28 6.97
C ALA A 60 -18.37 -12.74 6.16
N LYS A 61 -18.24 -12.83 4.84
CA LYS A 61 -19.27 -13.38 3.96
C LYS A 61 -19.69 -14.79 4.40
N LYS A 62 -18.73 -15.71 4.52
CA LYS A 62 -18.99 -17.10 4.94
C LYS A 62 -19.61 -17.18 6.34
N TYR A 63 -19.17 -16.32 7.25
CA TYR A 63 -19.71 -16.24 8.60
C TYR A 63 -21.20 -15.85 8.57
N ARG A 64 -21.57 -14.84 7.77
CA ARG A 64 -22.97 -14.41 7.59
C ARG A 64 -23.83 -15.48 6.93
N GLU A 65 -23.30 -16.18 5.93
CA GLU A 65 -24.01 -17.30 5.27
C GLU A 65 -24.31 -18.45 6.25
N LYS A 66 -23.39 -18.72 7.19
CA LYS A 66 -23.53 -19.81 8.17
C LYS A 66 -24.46 -19.47 9.33
N ASN A 67 -24.35 -18.24 9.86
CA ASN A 67 -24.99 -17.87 11.12
C ASN A 67 -26.30 -17.07 10.94
N GLY A 68 -26.62 -16.67 9.70
CA GLY A 68 -27.87 -15.97 9.39
C GLY A 68 -27.91 -14.59 10.05
N THR A 69 -28.81 -14.42 11.03
CA THR A 69 -28.95 -13.16 11.79
C THR A 69 -27.86 -13.05 12.85
N ILE A 70 -27.09 -11.96 12.77
CA ILE A 70 -25.98 -11.61 13.67
C ILE A 70 -26.30 -10.26 14.29
N ASP A 71 -26.00 -10.10 15.58
CA ASP A 71 -26.14 -8.83 16.28
C ASP A 71 -25.21 -7.78 15.65
N PRO A 72 -25.74 -6.62 15.23
CA PRO A 72 -24.92 -5.55 14.67
C PRO A 72 -23.82 -5.01 15.60
N SER A 73 -23.96 -5.23 16.90
CA SER A 73 -23.00 -4.81 17.92
C SER A 73 -21.83 -5.79 18.10
N GLU A 74 -21.94 -6.99 17.54
CA GLU A 74 -20.95 -8.05 17.69
C GLU A 74 -19.77 -7.81 16.74
N ARG A 75 -18.59 -7.58 17.34
CA ARG A 75 -17.32 -7.51 16.60
C ARG A 75 -16.62 -8.86 16.63
N ILE A 76 -16.46 -9.47 15.48
CA ILE A 76 -15.82 -10.77 15.32
C ILE A 76 -14.37 -10.55 14.91
N THR A 77 -13.45 -11.18 15.63
CA THR A 77 -12.03 -11.14 15.26
C THR A 77 -11.77 -12.08 14.09
N SER A 78 -11.09 -11.59 13.05
CA SER A 78 -10.77 -12.42 11.88
C SER A 78 -9.78 -13.52 12.23
N SER A 79 -10.11 -14.75 11.83
CA SER A 79 -9.19 -15.89 11.89
C SER A 79 -8.12 -15.83 10.80
N PHE A 80 -8.42 -15.18 9.67
CA PHE A 80 -7.47 -14.96 8.59
C PHE A 80 -6.38 -13.96 8.99
N GLN A 81 -6.74 -12.89 9.70
CA GLN A 81 -5.78 -11.91 10.21
C GLN A 81 -6.25 -11.32 11.57
N PRO A 82 -5.70 -11.79 12.71
CA PRO A 82 -6.19 -11.44 14.06
C PRO A 82 -6.14 -9.95 14.43
N ASN A 83 -5.38 -9.14 13.68
CA ASN A 83 -5.33 -7.69 13.86
C ASN A 83 -6.57 -6.96 13.33
N TYR A 84 -7.48 -7.67 12.68
CA TYR A 84 -8.69 -7.13 12.07
C TYR A 84 -9.91 -7.72 12.75
N ARG A 85 -10.96 -6.90 12.76
CA ARG A 85 -12.28 -7.29 13.22
C ARG A 85 -13.27 -6.97 12.12
N TYR A 86 -14.38 -7.68 12.11
CA TYR A 86 -15.50 -7.35 11.25
C TYR A 86 -16.80 -7.41 12.04
N TYR A 87 -17.77 -6.62 11.61
CA TYR A 87 -19.11 -6.63 12.14
C TYR A 87 -20.12 -6.36 11.02
N PHE A 88 -21.37 -6.66 11.31
CA PHE A 88 -22.45 -6.56 10.34
C PHE A 88 -23.40 -5.45 10.74
N ASP A 89 -23.99 -4.83 9.75
CA ASP A 89 -25.21 -4.04 9.87
C ASP A 89 -26.19 -4.63 8.86
N ASN A 90 -27.45 -4.23 8.91
CA ASN A 90 -28.55 -4.83 8.15
C ASN A 90 -28.20 -5.07 6.67
N GLU A 91 -27.47 -4.16 6.05
CA GLU A 91 -27.05 -4.26 4.64
C GLU A 91 -25.54 -4.07 4.42
N LYS A 92 -24.74 -3.97 5.48
CA LYS A 92 -23.32 -3.63 5.38
C LYS A 92 -22.42 -4.57 6.19
N ILE A 93 -21.25 -4.86 5.65
CA ILE A 93 -20.14 -5.51 6.33
C ILE A 93 -19.08 -4.44 6.53
N TYR A 94 -18.61 -4.30 7.75
CA TYR A 94 -17.54 -3.38 8.10
C TYR A 94 -16.31 -4.19 8.49
N ILE A 95 -15.15 -3.77 8.00
CA ILE A 95 -13.86 -4.34 8.37
C ILE A 95 -13.06 -3.25 9.09
N GLU A 96 -12.71 -3.53 10.34
CA GLU A 96 -11.96 -2.67 11.24
C GLU A 96 -10.53 -3.19 11.42
N LYS A 97 -9.58 -2.26 11.54
CA LYS A 97 -8.22 -2.52 12.04
C LYS A 97 -7.97 -1.58 13.20
N GLY A 98 -7.93 -2.11 14.42
CA GLY A 98 -7.94 -1.29 15.62
C GLY A 98 -9.26 -0.51 15.76
N THR A 99 -9.21 0.81 15.71
CA THR A 99 -10.39 1.71 15.82
C THR A 99 -10.87 2.29 14.49
N LEU A 100 -10.18 1.96 13.38
CA LEU A 100 -10.47 2.52 12.06
C LEU A 100 -11.23 1.51 11.20
N ASN A 101 -12.34 1.95 10.62
CA ASN A 101 -13.00 1.24 9.53
C ASN A 101 -12.16 1.40 8.26
N ILE A 102 -11.65 0.29 7.73
CA ILE A 102 -10.84 0.25 6.51
C ILE A 102 -11.72 0.01 5.31
N LEU A 103 -12.73 -0.85 5.45
CA LEU A 103 -13.59 -1.24 4.33
C LEU A 103 -15.04 -1.34 4.77
N ILE A 104 -15.92 -0.84 3.91
CA ILE A 104 -17.37 -0.98 4.03
C ILE A 104 -17.86 -1.69 2.76
N ALA A 105 -18.45 -2.86 2.91
CA ALA A 105 -19.09 -3.59 1.81
C ALA A 105 -20.60 -3.59 1.98
N ASN A 106 -21.34 -3.23 0.95
CA ASN A 106 -22.78 -3.44 0.91
C ASN A 106 -23.07 -4.87 0.47
N TYR A 107 -24.01 -5.54 1.12
CA TYR A 107 -24.39 -6.90 0.76
C TYR A 107 -25.90 -7.08 0.71
N LYS A 108 -26.34 -8.09 -0.05
CA LYS A 108 -27.72 -8.58 -0.08
C LYS A 108 -27.73 -10.08 0.13
N ILE A 109 -28.74 -10.58 0.83
CA ILE A 109 -28.95 -12.01 1.03
C ILE A 109 -30.01 -12.49 0.06
N TYR A 110 -29.67 -13.48 -0.77
CA TYR A 110 -30.61 -14.18 -1.62
C TYR A 110 -30.31 -15.68 -1.52
N ASP A 111 -31.34 -16.52 -1.33
CA ASP A 111 -31.20 -17.98 -1.29
C ASP A 111 -30.11 -18.45 -0.29
N ASN A 112 -30.12 -17.90 0.93
CA ASN A 112 -29.10 -18.11 1.97
C ASN A 112 -27.65 -17.80 1.57
N LYS A 113 -27.42 -17.13 0.45
CA LYS A 113 -26.10 -16.69 0.00
C LYS A 113 -25.95 -15.19 0.11
N VAL A 114 -24.75 -14.75 0.45
CA VAL A 114 -24.40 -13.34 0.61
C VAL A 114 -23.74 -12.83 -0.67
N TYR A 115 -24.38 -11.85 -1.29
CA TYR A 115 -23.90 -11.19 -2.50
C TYR A 115 -23.39 -9.80 -2.16
N ILE A 116 -22.11 -9.55 -2.43
CA ILE A 116 -21.51 -8.22 -2.27
C ILE A 116 -21.93 -7.37 -3.47
N THR A 117 -22.58 -6.24 -3.20
CA THR A 117 -23.15 -5.35 -4.23
C THR A 117 -22.37 -4.05 -4.40
N GLY A 118 -21.48 -3.74 -3.47
CA GLY A 118 -20.58 -2.60 -3.57
C GLY A 118 -19.54 -2.64 -2.46
N VAL A 119 -18.36 -2.10 -2.75
CA VAL A 119 -17.24 -2.03 -1.82
C VAL A 119 -16.70 -0.60 -1.81
N LYS A 120 -16.57 -0.02 -0.62
CA LYS A 120 -15.96 1.29 -0.41
C LYS A 120 -14.76 1.12 0.52
N ASN A 121 -13.57 1.27 -0.03
CA ASN A 121 -12.33 1.32 0.73
C ASN A 121 -12.15 2.74 1.28
N GLN A 122 -11.98 2.88 2.60
CA GLN A 122 -11.77 4.16 3.28
C GLN A 122 -10.28 4.46 3.51
N SER A 123 -9.37 3.52 3.21
CA SER A 123 -7.94 3.64 3.53
C SER A 123 -7.04 4.08 2.37
N ASN A 124 -7.57 4.43 1.20
CA ASN A 124 -6.74 4.82 0.05
C ASN A 124 -6.29 6.29 0.11
N SER A 125 -5.33 6.54 0.99
CA SER A 125 -4.34 7.59 0.81
C SER A 125 -2.97 6.92 0.84
N ILE A 126 -2.43 6.63 -0.34
CA ILE A 126 -1.03 6.22 -0.51
C ILE A 126 -0.18 7.43 -0.09
N TYR A 127 0.12 7.53 1.21
CA TYR A 127 1.07 8.51 1.70
C TYR A 127 2.46 8.00 1.39
N VAL A 128 3.03 8.46 0.27
CA VAL A 128 4.49 8.49 0.11
C VAL A 128 4.98 9.53 1.12
N ARG A 129 5.34 9.10 2.33
CA ARG A 129 6.10 9.97 3.24
C ARG A 129 7.45 10.26 2.58
N GLU A 130 7.66 11.53 2.25
CA GLU A 130 8.96 12.07 1.82
C GLU A 130 10.07 11.69 2.82
#